data_AF-A0A6B3I0A3-F1
#
_entry.id   AF-A0A6B3I0A3-F1
#
_cell.length_a   1.000
_cell.length_b   1.000
_cell.length_c   1.000
_cell.angle_alpha   90.00
_cell.angle_beta   90.00
_cell.angle_gamma   90.00
#
_symmetry.space_group_name_H-M   'P 1'
#
loop_
_entity.id
_entity.type
_entity.pdbx_description
1 polymer ?
#
loop_
_entity_poly.entity_id
_entity_poly.type
_entity_poly.pdbx_seq_one_letter_code
_entity_poly.pdbx_strand_id
1 'polypeptide(L)'
;EGQMGWIPYALERADDVWEEHRAWGGVRDLIPEPPSTYYYRQMFCCFFRDKHGIASLDVVGRDNATFETDYPHVDSTFPHTKEVALDHVKGLDEETVYKLMRGNAIRMLGLDLDK
;
A
#
# COMPACT_ATOMS: atom_id res chain seq x y z
N GLU A 1 5.12 2.05 9.87
CA GLU A 1 4.21 1.14 10.57
C GLU A 1 2.73 1.57 10.52
N GLY A 2 2.06 1.42 9.37
CA GLY A 2 0.62 1.72 9.23
C GLY A 2 -0.25 0.53 8.80
N GLN A 3 0.39 -0.56 8.36
CA GLN A 3 -0.24 -1.67 7.63
C GLN A 3 -1.09 -1.15 6.45
N MET A 4 -1.83 -2.03 5.77
CA MET A 4 -2.57 -1.66 4.56
C MET A 4 -4.02 -2.14 4.51
N GLY A 5 -4.48 -2.96 5.46
CA GLY A 5 -5.81 -3.56 5.49
C GLY A 5 -6.95 -2.56 5.66
N TRP A 6 -6.67 -1.35 6.15
CA TRP A 6 -7.66 -0.26 6.29
C TRP A 6 -7.81 0.58 5.02
N ILE A 7 -6.84 0.51 4.10
CA ILE A 7 -6.77 1.35 2.91
C ILE A 7 -8.00 1.19 2.01
N PRO A 8 -8.50 -0.03 1.69
CA PRO A 8 -9.67 -0.19 0.83
C PRO A 8 -10.87 0.65 1.29
N TYR A 9 -11.21 0.58 2.59
CA TYR A 9 -12.29 1.36 3.16
C TYR A 9 -12.01 2.87 3.16
N ALA A 10 -10.77 3.27 3.46
CA ALA A 10 -10.43 4.69 3.48
C ALA A 10 -10.50 5.33 2.09
N LEU A 11 -10.10 4.62 1.03
CA LEU A 11 -10.23 5.09 -0.35
C LEU A 11 -11.69 5.21 -0.76
N GLU A 12 -12.49 4.17 -0.51
CA GLU A 12 -13.94 4.18 -0.77
C GLU A 12 -14.60 5.38 -0.07
N ARG A 13 -14.36 5.51 1.24
CA ARG A 13 -14.96 6.58 2.03
C ARG A 13 -14.51 7.97 1.58
N ALA A 14 -13.23 8.15 1.23
CA ALA A 14 -12.70 9.43 0.78
C ALA A 14 -13.32 9.86 -0.56
N ASP A 15 -13.46 8.91 -1.49
CA ASP A 15 -14.10 9.16 -2.79
C ASP A 15 -15.59 9.48 -2.62
N ASP A 16 -16.31 8.79 -1.74
CA ASP A 16 -17.72 9.09 -1.41
C ASP A 16 -17.89 10.50 -0.85
N VAL A 17 -17.08 10.89 0.15
CA VAL A 17 -17.11 12.27 0.70
C VAL A 17 -16.85 13.27 -0.41
N TRP A 18 -15.84 13.01 -1.24
CA TRP A 18 -15.46 13.91 -2.32
C TRP A 18 -16.61 14.09 -3.31
N GLU A 19 -17.26 13.01 -3.75
CA GLU A 19 -18.38 13.09 -4.70
C GLU A 19 -19.58 13.85 -4.12
N GLU A 20 -19.94 13.58 -2.86
CA GLU A 20 -21.06 14.24 -2.17
C GLU A 20 -20.82 15.73 -1.89
N HIS A 21 -19.57 16.10 -1.58
CA HIS A 21 -19.25 17.44 -1.07
C HIS A 21 -18.57 18.35 -2.09
N ARG A 22 -18.08 17.83 -3.23
CA ARG A 22 -17.35 18.66 -4.21
C ARG A 22 -18.13 19.87 -4.69
N ALA A 23 -19.45 19.77 -4.87
CA ALA A 23 -20.24 20.89 -5.43
C ALA A 23 -20.42 22.09 -4.50
N TRP A 24 -20.26 21.93 -3.19
CA TRP A 24 -20.66 22.92 -2.18
C TRP A 24 -19.67 23.08 -1.01
N GLY A 25 -18.81 22.09 -0.77
CA GLY A 25 -17.79 22.11 0.28
C GLY A 25 -16.56 22.97 -0.04
N GLY A 26 -16.56 23.71 -1.15
CA GLY A 26 -15.45 24.61 -1.54
C GLY A 26 -14.15 23.90 -1.94
N VAL A 27 -14.17 22.58 -2.13
CA VAL A 27 -12.98 21.77 -2.43
C VAL A 27 -12.82 21.41 -3.90
N ARG A 28 -13.83 21.66 -4.76
CA ARG A 28 -13.83 21.25 -6.17
C ARG A 28 -12.58 21.67 -6.94
N ASP A 29 -12.18 22.93 -6.77
CA ASP A 29 -11.06 23.49 -7.52
C ASP A 29 -9.70 23.18 -6.85
N LEU A 30 -9.72 22.78 -5.58
CA LEU A 30 -8.53 22.39 -4.82
C LEU A 30 -8.17 20.91 -5.03
N ILE A 31 -9.19 20.05 -5.13
CA ILE A 31 -9.05 18.61 -5.31
C ILE A 31 -9.87 18.22 -6.55
N PRO A 32 -9.31 18.35 -7.76
CA PRO A 32 -10.05 18.19 -9.01
C PRO A 32 -10.39 16.74 -9.39
N GLU A 33 -9.78 15.75 -8.73
CA GLU A 33 -9.95 14.32 -9.02
C GLU A 33 -10.38 13.58 -7.74
N PRO A 34 -10.95 12.37 -7.81
CA PRO A 34 -11.20 11.55 -6.62
C PRO A 34 -9.89 11.32 -5.82
N PRO A 35 -9.91 11.39 -4.47
CA PRO A 35 -8.76 11.11 -3.61
C PRO A 35 -7.99 9.83 -3.97
N SER A 36 -8.69 8.76 -4.35
CA SER A 36 -8.06 7.51 -4.79
C SER A 36 -7.11 7.68 -5.98
N THR A 37 -7.39 8.62 -6.88
CA THR A 37 -6.52 8.94 -8.03
C THR A 37 -5.14 9.38 -7.57
N TYR A 38 -5.08 10.19 -6.51
CA TYR A 38 -3.83 10.65 -5.94
C TYR A 38 -3.10 9.53 -5.20
N TYR A 39 -3.85 8.68 -4.47
CA TYR A 39 -3.29 7.52 -3.78
C TYR A 39 -2.54 6.60 -4.75
N TYR A 40 -3.22 6.10 -5.79
CA TYR A 40 -2.59 5.16 -6.72
C TYR A 40 -1.42 5.79 -7.48
N ARG A 41 -1.48 7.10 -7.74
CA ARG A 41 -0.41 7.83 -8.43
C ARG A 41 0.88 7.97 -7.62
N GLN A 42 0.79 8.25 -6.32
CA GLN A 42 1.96 8.77 -5.59
C GLN A 42 2.08 8.33 -4.12
N MET A 43 1.14 7.57 -3.59
CA MET A 43 1.24 7.07 -2.21
C MET A 43 1.69 5.61 -2.19
N PHE A 44 2.49 5.28 -1.18
CA PHE A 44 2.92 3.93 -0.90
C PHE A 44 2.55 3.56 0.53
N CYS A 45 2.28 2.28 0.77
CA CYS A 45 2.00 1.74 2.09
C CYS A 45 2.96 0.61 2.42
N CYS A 46 3.19 0.40 3.71
CA CYS A 46 4.02 -0.67 4.20
C CYS A 46 3.19 -1.76 4.88
N PHE A 47 3.68 -3.01 4.82
CA PHE A 47 3.10 -4.12 5.57
C PHE A 47 4.19 -5.09 6.04
N PHE A 48 3.92 -5.77 7.15
CA PHE A 48 4.76 -6.87 7.63
C PHE A 48 4.01 -7.93 8.43
N ARG A 49 2.78 -7.62 8.85
CA ARG A 49 1.89 -8.56 9.55
C ARG A 49 0.42 -8.28 9.22
N ASP A 50 0.08 -8.28 7.93
CA ASP A 50 -1.25 -7.88 7.46
C ASP A 50 -1.85 -8.82 6.41
N LYS A 51 -2.53 -9.86 6.89
CA LYS A 51 -3.21 -10.82 6.02
C LYS A 51 -4.43 -10.22 5.34
N HIS A 52 -5.08 -9.25 5.98
CA HIS A 52 -6.24 -8.55 5.41
C HIS A 52 -5.84 -7.63 4.26
N GLY A 53 -4.72 -6.91 4.43
CA GLY A 53 -4.08 -6.13 3.38
C GLY A 53 -3.71 -6.99 2.17
N ILE A 54 -3.07 -8.15 2.38
CA ILE A 54 -2.75 -9.09 1.29
C ILE A 54 -4.02 -9.62 0.61
N ALA A 55 -5.04 -10.01 1.37
CA ALA A 55 -6.30 -10.48 0.79
C ALA A 55 -7.02 -9.41 -0.04
N SER A 56 -6.76 -8.14 0.24
CA SER A 56 -7.33 -6.97 -0.44
C SER A 56 -6.35 -6.30 -1.40
N LEU A 57 -5.26 -6.98 -1.77
CA LEU A 57 -4.11 -6.39 -2.44
C LEU A 57 -4.48 -5.70 -3.77
N ASP A 58 -5.45 -6.24 -4.50
CA ASP A 58 -5.89 -5.66 -5.77
C ASP A 58 -6.56 -4.29 -5.58
N VAL A 59 -7.20 -4.06 -4.43
CA VAL A 59 -7.78 -2.76 -4.05
C VAL A 59 -6.72 -1.85 -3.43
N VAL A 60 -5.82 -2.40 -2.59
CA VAL A 60 -4.68 -1.65 -2.05
C VAL A 60 -3.76 -1.15 -3.17
N GLY A 61 -3.64 -1.89 -4.27
CA GLY A 61 -2.76 -1.58 -5.38
C GLY A 61 -1.43 -2.31 -5.26
N ARG A 62 -1.18 -3.25 -6.19
CA ARG A 62 0.06 -4.04 -6.26
C ARG A 62 1.30 -3.18 -6.47
N ASP A 63 1.15 -2.00 -7.07
CA ASP A 63 2.23 -1.05 -7.29
C ASP A 63 2.45 -0.11 -6.08
N ASN A 64 1.55 -0.08 -5.09
CA ASN A 64 1.58 0.86 -3.97
C ASN A 64 2.07 0.22 -2.66
N ALA A 65 2.10 -1.10 -2.56
CA ALA A 65 2.51 -1.80 -1.33
C ALA A 65 3.99 -2.20 -1.31
N THR A 66 4.65 -2.02 -0.17
CA THR A 66 6.03 -2.43 0.10
C THR A 66 6.12 -3.26 1.38
N PHE A 67 6.90 -4.34 1.39
CA PHE A 67 7.20 -5.06 2.63
C PHE A 67 8.16 -4.26 3.51
N GLU A 68 7.90 -4.19 4.81
CA GLU A 68 8.81 -3.63 5.81
C GLU A 68 9.22 -4.69 6.84
N THR A 69 10.31 -4.45 7.57
CA THR A 69 10.74 -5.34 8.66
C THR A 69 10.44 -4.77 10.03
N ASP A 70 10.39 -3.45 10.13
CA ASP A 70 10.26 -2.64 11.35
C ASP A 70 11.25 -3.00 12.47
N TYR A 71 12.44 -3.49 12.11
CA TYR A 71 13.47 -3.80 13.10
C TYR A 71 14.02 -2.51 13.75
N PRO A 72 14.23 -2.45 15.08
CA PRO A 72 14.11 -3.54 16.07
C PRO A 72 12.84 -3.46 16.94
N HIS A 73 11.74 -2.90 16.43
CA HIS A 73 10.54 -2.73 17.24
C HIS A 73 9.97 -4.06 17.75
N VAL A 74 9.23 -4.00 18.85
CA VAL A 74 8.75 -5.18 19.59
C VAL A 74 7.69 -5.95 18.79
N ASP A 75 6.86 -5.24 18.06
CA ASP A 75 5.82 -5.76 17.15
C ASP A 75 6.36 -6.29 15.81
N SER A 76 7.62 -5.98 15.49
CA SER A 76 8.31 -6.42 14.29
C SER A 76 8.32 -7.95 14.11
N THR A 77 8.85 -8.40 12.98
CA THR A 77 8.92 -9.84 12.65
C THR A 77 10.24 -10.49 12.98
N PHE A 78 11.22 -9.73 13.48
CA PHE A 78 12.54 -10.27 13.82
C PHE A 78 12.45 -11.27 14.99
N PRO A 79 13.17 -12.41 14.98
CA PRO A 79 14.14 -12.87 13.97
C PRO A 79 13.54 -13.70 12.81
N HIS A 80 12.22 -13.83 12.74
CA HIS A 80 11.50 -14.70 11.79
C HIS A 80 11.00 -13.97 10.53
N THR A 81 11.49 -12.76 10.24
CA THR A 81 11.03 -11.90 9.14
C THR A 81 10.92 -12.61 7.80
N LYS A 82 11.91 -13.43 7.44
CA LYS A 82 11.91 -14.16 6.17
C LYS A 82 10.74 -15.14 6.06
N GLU A 83 10.44 -15.87 7.13
CA GLU A 83 9.35 -16.83 7.15
C GLU A 83 7.99 -16.13 7.04
N VAL A 84 7.81 -15.04 7.79
CA VAL A 84 6.57 -14.25 7.75
C VAL A 84 6.34 -13.60 6.38
N ALA A 85 7.40 -13.06 5.76
CA ALA A 85 7.32 -12.50 4.41
C ALA A 85 6.87 -13.54 3.38
N LEU A 86 7.43 -14.76 3.45
CA LEU A 86 7.10 -15.86 2.54
C LEU A 86 5.66 -16.37 2.73
N ASP A 87 5.14 -16.39 3.95
CA ASP A 87 3.73 -16.72 4.22
C ASP A 87 2.79 -15.70 3.55
N HIS A 88 3.11 -14.41 3.63
CA HIS A 88 2.27 -13.35 3.06
C HIS A 88 2.17 -13.38 1.54
N VAL A 89 3.22 -13.79 0.83
CA VAL A 89 3.21 -13.82 -0.64
C VAL A 89 2.89 -15.18 -1.22
N LYS A 90 2.56 -16.16 -0.38
CA LYS A 90 2.26 -17.52 -0.82
C LYS A 90 1.07 -17.53 -1.78
N GLY A 91 1.30 -18.01 -3.00
CA GLY A 91 0.28 -18.11 -4.04
C GLY A 91 0.11 -16.87 -4.92
N LEU A 92 0.88 -15.80 -4.67
CA LEU A 92 0.96 -14.67 -5.59
C LEU A 92 1.90 -14.99 -6.76
N ASP A 93 1.66 -14.36 -7.91
CA ASP A 93 2.53 -14.44 -9.08
C ASP A 93 3.89 -13.74 -8.83
N GLU A 94 4.92 -14.16 -9.57
CA GLU A 94 6.29 -13.69 -9.41
C GLU A 94 6.44 -12.18 -9.58
N GLU A 95 5.67 -11.56 -10.49
CA GLU A 95 5.71 -10.12 -10.70
C GLU A 95 5.24 -9.38 -9.44
N THR A 96 4.18 -9.86 -8.83
CA THR A 96 3.62 -9.26 -7.62
C THR A 96 4.53 -9.46 -6.43
N VAL A 97 5.12 -10.66 -6.26
CA VAL A 97 6.14 -10.88 -5.23
C VAL A 97 7.30 -9.91 -5.41
N TYR A 98 7.79 -9.74 -6.64
CA TYR A 98 8.85 -8.79 -6.95
C TYR A 98 8.47 -7.36 -6.57
N LYS A 99 7.27 -6.89 -6.96
CA LYS A 99 6.78 -5.55 -6.63
C LYS A 99 6.74 -5.30 -5.13
N LEU A 100 6.10 -6.20 -4.37
CA LEU A 100 5.94 -6.07 -2.92
C LEU A 100 7.27 -6.12 -2.17
N MET A 101 8.17 -7.02 -2.55
CA MET A 101 9.39 -7.30 -1.80
C MET A 101 10.59 -6.46 -2.23
N ARG A 102 10.56 -5.82 -3.41
CA ARG A 102 11.72 -5.12 -3.99
C ARG A 102 11.34 -3.96 -4.90
N GLY A 103 10.57 -4.23 -5.96
CA GLY A 103 10.36 -3.31 -7.08
C GLY A 103 9.73 -1.98 -6.67
N ASN A 104 8.70 -2.01 -5.82
CA ASN A 104 8.02 -0.80 -5.38
C ASN A 104 8.93 0.08 -4.52
N ALA A 105 9.75 -0.52 -3.65
CA ALA A 105 10.70 0.23 -2.83
C ALA A 105 11.80 0.89 -3.68
N ILE A 106 12.34 0.17 -4.68
CA ILE A 106 13.29 0.72 -5.65
C ILE A 106 12.69 1.94 -6.36
N ARG A 107 11.46 1.81 -6.88
CA ARG A 107 10.75 2.89 -7.58
C ARG A 107 10.48 4.09 -6.67
N MET A 108 9.97 3.83 -5.47
CA MET A 108 9.63 4.88 -4.50
C MET A 108 10.86 5.67 -4.06
N LEU A 109 11.99 5.00 -3.82
CA LEU A 109 13.21 5.60 -3.30
C LEU A 109 14.20 6.05 -4.39
N GLY A 110 13.90 5.78 -5.67
CA GLY A 110 14.76 6.13 -6.80
C GLY A 110 16.12 5.42 -6.78
N LEU A 111 16.14 4.15 -6.36
CA LEU A 111 17.40 3.39 -6.22
C LEU A 111 17.91 2.91 -7.59
N ASP A 112 19.22 3.02 -7.81
CA ASP A 112 19.90 2.48 -8.99
C ASP A 112 20.23 0.99 -8.78
N LEU A 113 19.19 0.16 -8.89
CA LEU A 113 19.27 -1.29 -8.72
C LEU A 113 18.58 -1.99 -9.89
N ASP A 114 19.12 -3.14 -10.26
CA ASP A 114 18.55 -4.03 -11.25
C ASP A 114 17.27 -4.71 -10.73
N LYS A 115 16.46 -5.14 -11.71
CA LYS A 115 15.29 -5.97 -11.46
C LYS A 115 15.70 -7.36 -10.98
#